data_AF-A0A2V9XTU5-F1
#
_entry.id   AF-A0A2V9XTU5-F1
#
_cell.length_a   1.000
_cell.length_b   1.000
_cell.length_c   1.000
_cell.angle_alpha   90.00
_cell.angle_beta   90.00
_cell.angle_gamma   90.00
#
_symmetry.space_group_name_H-M   'P 1'
#
loop_
_entity.id
_entity.type
_entity.pdbx_description
1 polymer ?
#
loop_
_entity_poly.entity_id
_entity_poly.type
_entity_poly.pdbx_seq_one_letter_code
_entity_poly.pdbx_strand_id
1 'polypeptide(L)'
;MLRIAFIDRGLLATGLVTGRVLRTIAIACVLAPLLVGLACPRANGDVGVVLNESLDTSLDRITGTGHSAVYFSRICPDSPVRLRLCGPGEHGSVMSNYINIGEDQSFEWNIVPLNVYLYGVEDIQNRPIFGSYKIKHVLEERYRMNYLSSLCAGAPCMNSYKSEWREMVAATLIGGGGVFVIDTTEEQDRKLIAEFNDSPNENHFNGVTRNCADFTRRVINNYFPNATRPDYLNDFGMTSPKAVARSFTRYALRHPQSNLRVLHFAQVPGTIKRSREVRAGTEQLYRSKKFLVPMVLFADYALPVTAGSYLLTGRFNPRREFERHPAVQGVPPQDKQSGTVTPEERTRVVGTPKDWKEYRKAFDSMVVENIREDVIDNRGDLKRFFKHFDERGTPSVDEQGLLWMETSVNGQSAKVGLSASNVLARDSDPKLAHQLLLTRIDRVLRSPKHSREPMFEFVQDWATLQSASEKRTLTLARNASNQKGLKGTPRQDGGDD
;
A
#
# COMPACT_ATOMS: atom_id res chain seq x y z
N MET A 1 -60.07 -40.49 -10.43
CA MET A 1 -60.94 -41.63 -10.10
C MET A 1 -60.07 -42.78 -9.63
N LEU A 2 -60.30 -43.27 -8.39
CA LEU A 2 -59.97 -44.60 -7.78
C LEU A 2 -58.52 -45.15 -7.93
N ARG A 3 -57.84 -45.80 -6.98
CA ARG A 3 -57.98 -46.27 -5.57
C ARG A 3 -56.58 -46.85 -5.24
N ILE A 4 -55.85 -46.42 -4.20
CA ILE A 4 -55.76 -46.97 -2.81
C ILE A 4 -55.45 -48.48 -2.68
N ALA A 5 -54.37 -48.76 -1.90
CA ALA A 5 -54.15 -49.82 -0.88
C ALA A 5 -52.85 -50.62 -1.11
N PHE A 6 -51.75 -50.54 -0.33
CA PHE A 6 -51.45 -50.78 1.11
C PHE A 6 -51.49 -52.24 1.59
N ILE A 7 -50.52 -52.54 2.49
CA ILE A 7 -50.31 -53.70 3.40
C ILE A 7 -49.18 -54.64 2.92
N ASP A 8 -47.99 -54.81 3.52
CA ASP A 8 -47.38 -54.70 4.88
C ASP A 8 -46.97 -56.09 5.43
N ARG A 9 -45.80 -56.12 6.09
CA ARG A 9 -45.17 -57.19 6.93
C ARG A 9 -44.63 -58.43 6.20
N GLY A 10 -43.38 -58.87 6.37
CA GLY A 10 -42.35 -58.61 7.37
C GLY A 10 -41.83 -59.95 7.90
N LEU A 11 -40.53 -60.25 7.77
CA LEU A 11 -39.82 -61.14 8.70
C LEU A 11 -38.29 -60.98 8.56
N LEU A 12 -37.66 -60.68 9.69
CA LEU A 12 -36.23 -60.69 9.95
C LEU A 12 -35.66 -62.12 9.87
N ALA A 13 -34.43 -62.28 9.32
CA ALA A 13 -33.26 -62.75 10.08
C ALA A 13 -32.07 -63.13 9.16
N THR A 14 -30.97 -62.39 9.34
CA THR A 14 -29.57 -62.83 9.46
C THR A 14 -28.88 -63.64 8.34
N GLY A 15 -27.75 -63.10 7.86
CA GLY A 15 -26.63 -63.93 7.37
C GLY A 15 -25.56 -63.20 6.54
N LEU A 16 -24.39 -62.97 7.16
CA LEU A 16 -23.07 -62.76 6.54
C LEU A 16 -22.80 -61.46 5.76
N VAL A 17 -22.49 -60.38 6.48
CA VAL A 17 -21.57 -59.35 5.95
C VAL A 17 -20.15 -59.82 6.19
N THR A 18 -19.54 -60.37 5.13
CA THR A 18 -18.17 -60.90 5.13
C THR A 18 -17.14 -59.88 5.66
N GLY A 19 -16.21 -60.34 6.52
CA GLY A 19 -15.16 -59.51 7.14
C GLY A 19 -14.18 -58.81 6.19
N ARG A 20 -14.29 -59.04 4.86
CA ARG A 20 -13.60 -58.24 3.85
C ARG A 20 -14.19 -56.84 3.71
N VAL A 21 -15.52 -56.69 3.75
CA VAL A 21 -16.19 -55.40 3.54
C VAL A 21 -15.95 -54.45 4.72
N LEU A 22 -15.95 -54.97 5.96
CA LEU A 22 -15.60 -54.17 7.14
C LEU A 22 -14.13 -53.71 7.12
N ARG A 23 -13.20 -54.54 6.61
CA ARG A 23 -11.78 -54.14 6.46
C ARG A 23 -11.59 -53.05 5.41
N THR A 24 -12.29 -53.12 4.27
CA THR A 24 -12.16 -52.10 3.22
C THR A 24 -12.75 -50.76 3.64
N ILE A 25 -13.87 -50.77 4.37
CA ILE A 25 -14.49 -49.54 4.91
C ILE A 25 -13.62 -48.94 6.02
N ALA A 26 -13.08 -49.76 6.93
CA ALA A 26 -12.18 -49.27 7.98
C ALA A 26 -10.87 -48.69 7.43
N ILE A 27 -10.27 -49.32 6.40
CA ILE A 27 -9.07 -48.81 5.73
C ILE A 27 -9.36 -47.49 5.00
N ALA A 28 -10.52 -47.36 4.33
CA ALA A 28 -10.93 -46.12 3.67
C ALA A 28 -11.23 -44.98 4.67
N CYS A 29 -11.88 -45.29 5.80
CA CYS A 29 -12.17 -44.31 6.87
C CYS A 29 -10.92 -43.84 7.63
N VAL A 30 -9.83 -44.62 7.63
CA VAL A 30 -8.54 -44.22 8.24
C VAL A 30 -7.62 -43.51 7.23
N LEU A 31 -7.62 -43.91 5.95
CA LEU A 31 -6.81 -43.26 4.91
C LEU A 31 -7.39 -41.93 4.44
N ALA A 32 -8.71 -41.75 4.43
CA ALA A 32 -9.35 -40.49 4.04
C ALA A 32 -8.93 -39.28 4.91
N PRO A 33 -8.95 -39.34 6.26
CA PRO A 33 -8.46 -38.23 7.08
C PRO A 33 -6.93 -38.04 6.97
N LEU A 34 -6.17 -39.10 6.70
CA LEU A 34 -4.71 -39.01 6.51
C LEU A 34 -4.36 -38.29 5.19
N LEU A 35 -5.11 -38.54 4.11
CA LEU A 35 -4.97 -37.87 2.81
C LEU A 35 -5.50 -36.43 2.86
N VAL A 36 -6.57 -36.15 3.63
CA VAL A 36 -7.06 -34.78 3.85
C VAL A 36 -6.07 -33.96 4.69
N GLY A 37 -5.39 -34.57 5.68
CA GLY A 37 -4.32 -33.92 6.45
C GLY A 37 -3.06 -33.58 5.62
N LEU A 38 -2.77 -34.34 4.56
CA LEU A 38 -1.70 -34.05 3.59
C LEU A 38 -2.11 -33.01 2.53
N ALA A 39 -3.41 -32.77 2.36
CA ALA A 39 -3.95 -31.84 1.37
C ALA A 39 -4.29 -30.46 1.95
N CYS A 40 -4.06 -30.21 3.24
CA CYS A 40 -4.07 -28.83 3.76
C CYS A 40 -2.94 -28.07 3.08
N PRO A 41 -3.22 -27.04 2.26
CA PRO A 41 -2.16 -26.17 1.77
C PRO A 41 -1.43 -25.65 3.01
N ARG A 42 -0.13 -25.93 3.11
CA ARG A 42 0.72 -25.24 4.08
C ARG A 42 0.45 -23.76 3.85
N ALA A 43 -0.16 -23.10 4.83
CA ALA A 43 -0.35 -21.66 4.78
C ALA A 43 1.05 -21.07 4.86
N ASN A 44 1.67 -20.82 3.70
CA ASN A 44 2.91 -20.09 3.61
C ASN A 44 2.63 -18.63 3.99
N GLY A 45 3.66 -17.96 4.44
CA GLY A 45 3.63 -16.58 4.85
C GLY A 45 4.98 -16.03 4.53
N ASP A 46 5.07 -14.72 4.60
CA ASP A 46 6.08 -13.98 3.89
C ASP A 46 6.68 -12.99 4.87
N VAL A 47 7.99 -12.86 4.81
CA VAL A 47 8.70 -11.74 5.43
C VAL A 47 9.31 -10.90 4.33
N GLY A 48 9.36 -9.59 4.53
CA GLY A 48 9.96 -8.71 3.57
C GLY A 48 10.66 -7.49 4.13
N VAL A 49 11.56 -6.95 3.33
CA VAL A 49 12.19 -5.65 3.56
C VAL A 49 11.32 -4.59 2.90
N VAL A 50 10.74 -3.71 3.70
CA VAL A 50 10.13 -2.48 3.23
C VAL A 50 11.24 -1.48 2.97
N LEU A 51 11.25 -0.89 1.78
CA LEU A 51 12.16 0.19 1.40
C LEU A 51 11.33 1.40 0.96
N ASN A 52 11.18 2.35 1.86
CA ASN A 52 10.52 3.61 1.58
C ASN A 52 11.47 4.54 0.83
N GLU A 53 10.92 5.27 -0.12
CA GLU A 53 11.61 6.33 -0.85
C GLU A 53 12.06 7.46 0.08
N SER A 54 13.04 8.21 -0.40
CA SER A 54 13.59 9.35 0.32
C SER A 54 12.63 10.54 0.29
N LEU A 55 12.40 11.11 1.47
CA LEU A 55 11.64 12.32 1.71
C LEU A 55 12.58 13.54 1.67
N ASP A 56 12.06 14.69 1.23
CA ASP A 56 12.83 15.94 1.21
C ASP A 56 12.82 16.66 2.57
N THR A 57 12.71 15.91 3.67
CA THR A 57 12.62 16.38 5.06
C THR A 57 13.82 15.91 5.89
N SER A 58 14.11 16.62 6.98
CA SER A 58 15.10 16.23 8.01
C SER A 58 16.48 15.80 7.44
N LEU A 59 17.08 14.74 8.00
CA LEU A 59 18.37 14.17 7.56
C LEU A 59 18.27 13.53 6.17
N ASP A 60 17.10 13.10 5.75
CA ASP A 60 16.89 12.42 4.47
C ASP A 60 16.98 13.39 3.27
N ARG A 61 16.60 14.67 3.47
CA ARG A 61 16.84 15.76 2.51
C ARG A 61 18.30 15.88 2.07
N ILE A 62 19.21 15.49 2.96
CA ILE A 62 20.65 15.56 2.79
C ILE A 62 21.17 14.21 2.30
N THR A 63 20.82 13.13 2.99
CA THR A 63 21.43 11.81 2.75
C THR A 63 20.78 11.03 1.61
N GLY A 64 19.50 11.26 1.30
CA GLY A 64 18.77 10.51 0.27
C GLY A 64 18.57 9.02 0.60
N THR A 65 18.69 8.66 1.88
CA THR A 65 18.81 7.27 2.35
C THR A 65 17.47 6.55 2.48
N GLY A 66 16.36 7.28 2.52
CA GLY A 66 15.04 6.72 2.73
C GLY A 66 14.91 6.03 4.08
N HIS A 67 14.00 5.07 4.16
CA HIS A 67 13.73 4.33 5.41
C HIS A 67 13.51 2.84 5.12
N SER A 68 13.91 1.98 6.06
CA SER A 68 13.62 0.55 5.98
C SER A 68 12.83 0.07 7.19
N ALA A 69 11.91 -0.85 6.93
CA ALA A 69 11.11 -1.54 7.92
C ALA A 69 10.93 -3.02 7.51
N VAL A 70 10.24 -3.80 8.34
CA VAL A 70 10.00 -5.22 8.08
C VAL A 70 8.51 -5.44 7.86
N TYR A 71 8.16 -6.10 6.76
CA TYR A 71 6.81 -6.57 6.49
C TYR A 71 6.67 -8.04 6.89
N PHE A 72 5.53 -8.39 7.47
CA PHE A 72 5.13 -9.76 7.74
C PHE A 72 3.73 -10.00 7.18
N SER A 73 3.51 -11.09 6.44
CA SER A 73 2.15 -11.42 5.97
C SER A 73 1.31 -12.22 6.97
N ARG A 74 1.95 -12.87 7.97
CA ARG A 74 1.27 -13.69 8.99
C ARG A 74 1.45 -13.20 10.43
N ILE A 75 2.23 -12.15 10.66
CA ILE A 75 2.35 -11.52 11.98
C ILE A 75 1.53 -10.23 11.97
N CYS A 76 0.73 -10.04 13.00
CA CYS A 76 -0.15 -8.89 13.17
C CYS A 76 0.02 -8.32 14.60
N PRO A 77 -0.29 -7.03 14.82
CA PRO A 77 -0.28 -6.46 16.16
C PRO A 77 -1.41 -7.04 17.02
N ASP A 78 -1.05 -7.48 18.22
CA ASP A 78 -1.99 -7.61 19.34
C ASP A 78 -2.19 -6.24 19.99
N SER A 79 -1.11 -5.48 20.09
CA SER A 79 -1.06 -4.04 20.34
C SER A 79 0.06 -3.42 19.48
N PRO A 80 0.22 -2.09 19.43
CA PRO A 80 1.33 -1.45 18.70
C PRO A 80 2.72 -1.94 19.12
N VAL A 81 2.85 -2.54 20.30
CA VAL A 81 4.13 -3.00 20.90
C VAL A 81 4.12 -4.50 21.22
N ARG A 82 3.16 -5.27 20.68
CA ARG A 82 3.04 -6.71 20.94
C ARG A 82 2.59 -7.48 19.70
N LEU A 83 3.19 -8.65 19.48
CA LEU A 83 2.98 -9.47 18.29
C LEU A 83 2.03 -10.63 18.54
N ARG A 84 1.28 -11.00 17.51
CA ARG A 84 0.53 -12.25 17.41
C ARG A 84 0.51 -12.75 15.97
N LEU A 85 0.03 -13.98 15.77
CA LEU A 85 -0.33 -14.42 14.43
C LEU A 85 -1.57 -13.67 13.95
N CYS A 86 -1.62 -13.41 12.66
CA CYS A 86 -2.78 -12.84 11.99
C CYS A 86 -3.96 -13.82 12.03
N GLY A 87 -5.15 -13.27 12.25
CA GLY A 87 -6.43 -13.95 12.10
C GLY A 87 -6.96 -13.86 10.66
N PRO A 88 -8.14 -14.46 10.40
CA PRO A 88 -8.77 -14.41 9.09
C PRO A 88 -9.04 -12.98 8.60
N GLY A 89 -8.69 -12.69 7.35
CA GLY A 89 -8.94 -11.39 6.73
C GLY A 89 -7.88 -10.32 7.02
N GLU A 90 -6.90 -10.59 7.89
CA GLU A 90 -5.78 -9.68 8.11
C GLU A 90 -4.70 -9.86 7.04
N HIS A 91 -4.12 -8.73 6.61
CA HIS A 91 -3.17 -8.69 5.48
C HIS A 91 -1.71 -8.59 5.91
N GLY A 92 -1.43 -8.89 7.18
CA GLY A 92 -0.13 -8.71 7.79
C GLY A 92 0.10 -7.32 8.34
N SER A 93 1.36 -7.04 8.68
CA SER A 93 1.75 -5.82 9.37
C SER A 93 3.16 -5.36 9.00
N VAL A 94 3.47 -4.11 9.32
CA VAL A 94 4.79 -3.52 9.17
C VAL A 94 5.33 -3.17 10.55
N MET A 95 6.50 -3.70 10.88
CA MET A 95 7.25 -3.37 12.07
C MET A 95 8.41 -2.46 11.71
N SER A 96 8.56 -1.36 12.45
CA SER A 96 9.58 -0.35 12.18
C SER A 96 10.18 0.20 13.47
N ASN A 97 11.42 0.66 13.35
CA ASN A 97 12.15 1.40 14.37
C ASN A 97 12.43 2.82 13.85
N TYR A 98 12.36 3.81 14.74
CA TYR A 98 12.58 5.22 14.47
C TYR A 98 13.46 5.84 15.57
N ILE A 99 13.93 7.09 15.38
CA ILE A 99 14.77 7.79 16.36
C ILE A 99 14.03 7.95 17.68
N ASN A 100 12.79 8.42 17.60
CA ASN A 100 11.85 8.64 18.67
C ASN A 100 10.43 8.41 18.15
N ILE A 101 9.90 7.21 18.40
CA ILE A 101 8.50 6.87 18.10
C ILE A 101 7.55 7.89 18.77
N GLY A 102 7.89 8.37 19.96
CA GLY A 102 7.26 9.52 20.60
C GLY A 102 6.00 9.18 21.41
N GLU A 103 5.77 7.91 21.71
CA GLU A 103 4.86 7.45 22.77
C GLU A 103 5.41 7.80 24.16
N ASP A 104 4.58 7.64 25.19
CA ASP A 104 4.95 8.03 26.56
C ASP A 104 6.10 7.18 27.12
N GLN A 105 6.22 5.94 26.64
CA GLN A 105 7.39 5.08 26.83
C GLN A 105 8.29 5.10 25.59
N SER A 106 9.60 5.02 25.82
CA SER A 106 10.61 5.00 24.76
C SER A 106 10.78 3.59 24.16
N PHE A 107 9.85 3.20 23.30
CA PHE A 107 9.89 1.92 22.57
C PHE A 107 10.94 1.92 21.44
N GLU A 108 11.59 0.77 21.22
CA GLU A 108 12.49 0.57 20.08
C GLU A 108 11.69 0.43 18.77
N TRP A 109 10.58 -0.28 18.81
CA TRP A 109 9.80 -0.61 17.63
C TRP A 109 8.31 -0.56 17.91
N ASN A 110 7.56 -0.19 16.88
CA ASN A 110 6.11 -0.41 16.79
C ASN A 110 5.79 -1.35 15.64
N ILE A 111 4.61 -1.93 15.69
CA ILE A 111 4.03 -2.73 14.61
C ILE A 111 2.61 -2.27 14.30
N VAL A 112 2.32 -2.09 13.02
CA VAL A 112 1.04 -1.55 12.54
C VAL A 112 0.46 -2.45 11.44
N PRO A 113 -0.88 -2.60 11.33
CA PRO A 113 -1.47 -3.35 10.22
C PRO A 113 -1.00 -2.78 8.88
N LEU A 114 -0.78 -3.63 7.87
CA LEU A 114 -0.19 -3.19 6.60
C LEU A 114 -0.99 -2.07 5.93
N ASN A 115 -2.32 -2.16 5.93
CA ASN A 115 -3.17 -1.15 5.32
C ASN A 115 -3.14 0.18 6.11
N VAL A 116 -2.99 0.12 7.43
CA VAL A 116 -2.80 1.32 8.28
C VAL A 116 -1.45 1.97 7.97
N TYR A 117 -0.39 1.16 7.84
CA TYR A 117 0.93 1.64 7.43
C TYR A 117 0.88 2.34 6.08
N LEU A 118 0.30 1.70 5.07
CA LEU A 118 0.29 2.23 3.71
C LEU A 118 -0.67 3.40 3.56
N TYR A 119 -1.90 3.27 4.06
CA TYR A 119 -3.03 4.11 3.70
C TYR A 119 -3.72 4.79 4.90
N GLY A 120 -3.36 4.44 6.14
CA GLY A 120 -3.96 4.99 7.36
C GLY A 120 -5.33 4.42 7.72
N VAL A 121 -5.75 3.36 7.01
CA VAL A 121 -7.07 2.73 7.14
C VAL A 121 -6.92 1.21 7.19
N GLU A 122 -7.84 0.53 7.85
CA GLU A 122 -7.77 -0.94 8.00
C GLU A 122 -8.21 -1.66 6.71
N ASP A 123 -9.22 -1.14 6.02
CA ASP A 123 -9.72 -1.66 4.75
C ASP A 123 -9.01 -1.00 3.55
N ILE A 124 -8.41 -1.82 2.69
CA ILE A 124 -7.74 -1.38 1.46
C ILE A 124 -8.69 -0.67 0.47
N GLN A 125 -9.99 -0.98 0.49
CA GLN A 125 -10.99 -0.29 -0.34
C GLN A 125 -11.13 1.17 0.06
N ASN A 126 -10.80 1.50 1.32
CA ASN A 126 -10.87 2.87 1.83
C ASN A 126 -9.60 3.67 1.56
N ARG A 127 -8.65 3.15 0.77
CA ARG A 127 -7.37 3.83 0.46
C ARG A 127 -7.60 5.27 -0.07
N PRO A 128 -6.83 6.27 0.40
CA PRO A 128 -6.94 7.63 -0.09
C PRO A 128 -6.59 7.73 -1.57
N ILE A 129 -7.42 8.43 -2.35
CA ILE A 129 -7.14 8.74 -3.76
C ILE A 129 -6.51 10.14 -3.94
N PHE A 130 -6.42 10.92 -2.87
CA PHE A 130 -5.84 12.26 -2.85
C PHE A 130 -4.99 12.45 -1.59
N GLY A 131 -3.77 12.96 -1.76
CA GLY A 131 -2.80 13.09 -0.67
C GLY A 131 -2.55 14.53 -0.20
N SER A 132 -2.94 14.85 1.04
CA SER A 132 -2.58 16.11 1.69
C SER A 132 -2.18 15.92 3.15
N TYR A 133 -1.44 16.89 3.72
CA TYR A 133 -1.08 16.84 5.13
C TYR A 133 -2.33 16.89 6.02
N LYS A 134 -3.38 17.65 5.63
CA LYS A 134 -4.65 17.67 6.37
C LYS A 134 -5.27 16.27 6.45
N ILE A 135 -5.29 15.52 5.34
CA ILE A 135 -5.79 14.13 5.30
C ILE A 135 -4.92 13.21 6.16
N LYS A 136 -3.59 13.32 6.03
CA LYS A 136 -2.67 12.54 6.85
C LYS A 136 -2.90 12.76 8.35
N HIS A 137 -3.13 14.00 8.78
CA HIS A 137 -3.35 14.32 10.19
C HIS A 137 -4.66 13.73 10.74
N VAL A 138 -5.77 13.75 9.99
CA VAL A 138 -7.02 13.14 10.47
C VAL A 138 -6.90 11.61 10.57
N LEU A 139 -6.12 10.97 9.68
CA LEU A 139 -5.84 9.54 9.76
C LEU A 139 -4.92 9.19 10.93
N GLU A 140 -3.87 9.98 11.16
CA GLU A 140 -2.99 9.84 12.33
C GLU A 140 -3.75 9.99 13.64
N GLU A 141 -4.64 10.97 13.73
CA GLU A 141 -5.44 11.19 14.94
C GLU A 141 -6.43 10.05 15.19
N ARG A 142 -7.08 9.55 14.14
CA ARG A 142 -7.93 8.34 14.24
C ARG A 142 -7.12 7.13 14.71
N TYR A 143 -5.93 6.92 14.15
CA TYR A 143 -5.04 5.83 14.57
C TYR A 143 -4.65 5.98 16.05
N ARG A 144 -4.27 7.19 16.48
CA ARG A 144 -3.91 7.47 17.87
C ARG A 144 -5.06 7.13 18.83
N MET A 145 -6.28 7.55 18.50
CA MET A 145 -7.47 7.29 19.31
C MET A 145 -7.80 5.79 19.40
N ASN A 146 -7.68 5.08 18.28
CA ASN A 146 -8.07 3.67 18.20
C ASN A 146 -7.03 2.70 18.78
N TYR A 147 -5.73 3.00 18.61
CA TYR A 147 -4.66 2.03 18.86
C TYR A 147 -3.61 2.50 19.86
N LEU A 148 -3.41 3.82 20.01
CA LEU A 148 -2.36 4.38 20.88
C LEU A 148 -2.91 4.96 22.18
N SER A 149 -4.22 4.90 22.44
CA SER A 149 -4.83 5.60 23.60
C SER A 149 -4.20 5.21 24.95
N SER A 150 -3.72 3.98 25.09
CA SER A 150 -3.01 3.49 26.30
C SER A 150 -1.51 3.80 26.31
N LEU A 151 -0.92 4.14 25.17
CA LEU A 151 0.53 4.39 24.99
C LEU A 151 0.85 5.88 24.76
N CYS A 152 -0.17 6.70 24.52
CA CYS A 152 -0.08 8.07 24.05
C CYS A 152 -1.09 8.98 24.76
N ALA A 153 -0.89 9.16 26.07
CA ALA A 153 -1.67 10.05 26.93
C ALA A 153 -0.96 11.40 27.17
N GLY A 154 0.37 11.44 27.05
CA GLY A 154 1.16 12.65 27.23
C GLY A 154 1.00 13.67 26.10
N ALA A 155 1.06 14.96 26.46
CA ALA A 155 1.03 16.06 25.50
C ALA A 155 2.12 15.97 24.41
N PRO A 156 3.37 15.52 24.69
CA PRO A 156 4.36 15.28 23.64
C PRO A 156 3.90 14.26 22.62
N CYS A 157 3.29 13.14 23.04
CA CYS A 157 2.82 12.13 22.11
C CYS A 157 1.64 12.63 21.27
N MET A 158 0.67 13.30 21.91
CA MET A 158 -0.56 13.76 21.25
C MET A 158 -0.32 14.92 20.28
N ASN A 159 0.49 15.90 20.66
CA ASN A 159 0.53 17.19 19.98
C ASN A 159 1.82 17.42 19.18
N SER A 160 2.85 16.59 19.36
CA SER A 160 4.12 16.78 18.66
C SER A 160 4.05 16.21 17.25
N TYR A 161 4.35 17.08 16.27
CA TYR A 161 4.66 16.66 14.90
C TYR A 161 6.01 15.94 14.77
N LYS A 162 6.79 15.85 15.85
CA LYS A 162 8.06 15.12 15.88
C LYS A 162 7.93 13.67 16.36
N SER A 163 6.73 13.24 16.75
CA SER A 163 6.49 11.85 17.16
C SER A 163 6.43 10.95 15.94
N GLU A 164 7.40 10.04 15.80
CA GLU A 164 7.60 9.27 14.57
C GLU A 164 6.62 8.08 14.44
N TRP A 165 5.78 7.77 15.43
CA TRP A 165 4.62 6.89 15.23
C TRP A 165 3.73 7.39 14.08
N ARG A 166 3.71 8.71 13.83
CA ARG A 166 3.00 9.33 12.71
C ARG A 166 3.53 8.89 11.35
N GLU A 167 4.83 8.58 11.24
CA GLU A 167 5.45 8.05 10.01
C GLU A 167 4.96 6.63 9.69
N MET A 168 4.42 5.92 10.69
CA MET A 168 3.84 4.58 10.55
C MET A 168 2.36 4.58 10.16
N VAL A 169 1.77 5.75 9.89
CA VAL A 169 0.37 5.88 9.48
C VAL A 169 0.30 6.56 8.12
N ALA A 170 -0.30 5.86 7.15
CA ALA A 170 -0.49 6.38 5.80
C ALA A 170 0.80 6.86 5.10
N ALA A 171 1.87 6.05 5.18
CA ALA A 171 3.18 6.32 4.59
C ALA A 171 3.10 6.66 3.09
N THR A 172 2.14 6.09 2.35
CA THR A 172 1.97 6.39 0.92
C THR A 172 1.47 7.81 0.64
N LEU A 173 0.99 8.58 1.62
CA LEU A 173 0.68 10.00 1.44
C LEU A 173 1.95 10.83 1.27
N ILE A 174 3.03 10.47 1.97
CA ILE A 174 4.28 11.24 2.03
C ILE A 174 5.38 10.68 1.12
N GLY A 175 5.38 9.38 0.83
CA GLY A 175 6.37 8.78 -0.07
C GLY A 175 5.96 7.42 -0.62
N GLY A 176 6.56 7.04 -1.75
CA GLY A 176 6.41 5.70 -2.31
C GLY A 176 7.37 4.71 -1.69
N GLY A 177 7.30 3.46 -2.13
CA GLY A 177 8.24 2.44 -1.72
C GLY A 177 8.04 1.10 -2.42
N GLY A 178 8.84 0.13 -2.00
CA GLY A 178 8.65 -1.26 -2.39
C GLY A 178 8.85 -2.20 -1.21
N VAL A 179 8.25 -3.37 -1.29
CA VAL A 179 8.42 -4.44 -0.30
C VAL A 179 8.97 -5.66 -1.01
N PHE A 180 10.18 -6.05 -0.65
CA PHE A 180 10.86 -7.23 -1.18
C PHE A 180 10.50 -8.39 -0.26
N VAL A 181 9.76 -9.39 -0.73
CA VAL A 181 9.22 -10.47 0.10
C VAL A 181 9.75 -11.83 -0.36
N ILE A 182 9.96 -12.72 0.61
CA ILE A 182 10.26 -14.13 0.39
C ILE A 182 9.45 -14.99 1.34
N ASP A 183 9.26 -16.25 0.98
CA ASP A 183 8.48 -17.22 1.74
C ASP A 183 9.18 -17.60 3.07
N THR A 184 8.38 -17.69 4.13
CA THR A 184 8.70 -18.17 5.48
C THR A 184 7.68 -19.23 5.92
N THR A 185 8.00 -19.92 7.00
CA THR A 185 7.14 -20.90 7.65
C THR A 185 6.46 -20.32 8.89
N GLU A 186 5.30 -20.88 9.26
CA GLU A 186 4.58 -20.49 10.48
C GLU A 186 5.45 -20.67 11.74
N GLU A 187 6.27 -21.72 11.77
CA GLU A 187 7.19 -21.99 12.88
C GLU A 187 8.22 -20.87 13.06
N GLN A 188 8.77 -20.37 11.95
CA GLN A 188 9.69 -19.23 12.00
C GLN A 188 8.99 -17.96 12.53
N ASP A 189 7.75 -17.72 12.10
CA ASP A 189 6.97 -16.57 12.58
C ASP A 189 6.65 -16.70 14.08
N ARG A 190 6.26 -17.89 14.55
CA ARG A 190 6.00 -18.15 15.98
C ARG A 190 7.25 -17.93 16.83
N LYS A 191 8.42 -18.36 16.33
CA LYS A 191 9.70 -18.13 17.01
C LYS A 191 10.01 -16.64 17.13
N LEU A 192 9.84 -15.87 16.06
CA LEU A 192 10.04 -14.42 16.10
C LEU A 192 9.08 -13.75 17.10
N ILE A 193 7.80 -14.14 17.07
CA ILE A 193 6.77 -13.63 17.98
C ILE A 193 7.19 -13.85 19.43
N ALA A 194 7.61 -15.07 19.79
CA ALA A 194 8.06 -15.38 21.15
C ALA A 194 9.26 -14.50 21.55
N GLU A 195 10.30 -14.43 20.70
CA GLU A 195 11.51 -13.67 20.98
C GLU A 195 11.25 -12.18 21.23
N PHE A 196 10.41 -11.55 20.40
CA PHE A 196 10.11 -10.12 20.51
C PHE A 196 9.11 -9.79 21.62
N ASN A 197 8.19 -10.70 21.93
CA ASN A 197 7.25 -10.50 23.05
C ASN A 197 7.90 -10.76 24.42
N ASP A 198 8.94 -11.60 24.48
CA ASP A 198 9.65 -11.92 25.71
C ASP A 198 10.81 -10.96 26.01
N SER A 199 11.24 -10.15 25.03
CA SER A 199 12.32 -9.18 25.16
C SER A 199 11.83 -7.78 25.54
N PRO A 200 12.59 -7.00 26.33
CA PRO A 200 12.28 -5.59 26.56
C PRO A 200 12.27 -4.78 25.25
N ASN A 201 11.18 -4.07 24.98
CA ASN A 201 11.08 -3.14 23.85
C ASN A 201 11.58 -1.75 24.27
N GLU A 202 12.90 -1.57 24.30
CA GLU A 202 13.55 -0.33 24.76
C GLU A 202 14.39 0.31 23.66
N ASN A 203 14.17 1.61 23.43
CA ASN A 203 14.85 2.33 22.37
C ASN A 203 16.35 2.49 22.64
N HIS A 204 17.16 2.04 21.68
CA HIS A 204 18.61 2.25 21.63
C HIS A 204 19.07 2.87 20.31
N PHE A 205 18.23 3.68 19.67
CA PHE A 205 18.50 4.22 18.35
C PHE A 205 19.79 5.03 18.31
N ASN A 206 20.61 4.74 17.31
CA ASN A 206 21.75 5.53 16.90
C ASN A 206 21.80 5.57 15.37
N GLY A 207 21.77 6.77 14.78
CA GLY A 207 21.69 6.92 13.32
C GLY A 207 22.81 6.22 12.53
N VAL A 208 23.97 5.99 13.14
CA VAL A 208 25.15 5.38 12.50
C VAL A 208 25.26 3.89 12.79
N THR A 209 25.00 3.47 14.03
CA THR A 209 25.31 2.10 14.51
C THR A 209 24.11 1.26 14.91
N ARG A 210 22.94 1.87 15.13
CA ARG A 210 21.69 1.22 15.56
C ARG A 210 20.50 1.96 14.99
N ASN A 211 20.35 1.94 13.67
CA ASN A 211 19.28 2.65 12.98
C ASN A 211 18.21 1.68 12.43
N CYS A 212 17.25 2.21 11.67
CA CYS A 212 16.18 1.43 11.06
C CYS A 212 16.67 0.30 10.14
N ALA A 213 17.82 0.47 9.48
CA ALA A 213 18.43 -0.54 8.63
C ALA A 213 19.14 -1.62 9.45
N ASP A 214 19.79 -1.27 10.56
CA ASP A 214 20.32 -2.27 11.49
C ASP A 214 19.21 -3.06 12.17
N PHE A 215 18.11 -2.41 12.55
CA PHE A 215 16.90 -3.07 13.04
C PHE A 215 16.35 -4.07 12.02
N THR A 216 16.10 -3.62 10.79
CA THR A 216 15.61 -4.47 9.70
C THR A 216 16.56 -5.63 9.44
N ARG A 217 17.87 -5.38 9.43
CA ARG A 217 18.91 -6.40 9.28
C ARG A 217 18.83 -7.46 10.38
N ARG A 218 18.66 -7.04 11.64
CA ARG A 218 18.55 -7.93 12.80
C ARG A 218 17.32 -8.84 12.69
N VAL A 219 16.16 -8.28 12.39
CA VAL A 219 14.91 -9.05 12.22
C VAL A 219 15.02 -10.05 11.07
N ILE A 220 15.45 -9.60 9.89
CA ILE A 220 15.54 -10.48 8.71
C ILE A 220 16.57 -11.59 8.92
N ASN A 221 17.70 -11.29 9.56
CA ASN A 221 18.73 -12.30 9.83
C ASN A 221 18.33 -13.30 10.93
N ASN A 222 17.28 -13.03 11.72
CA ASN A 222 16.67 -14.02 12.61
C ASN A 222 16.03 -15.16 11.79
N TYR A 223 15.29 -14.82 10.74
CA TYR A 223 14.72 -15.79 9.80
C TYR A 223 15.78 -16.47 8.94
N PHE A 224 16.68 -15.67 8.36
CA PHE A 224 17.62 -16.10 7.34
C PHE A 224 19.02 -15.55 7.64
N PRO A 225 19.86 -16.32 8.35
CA PRO A 225 21.18 -15.87 8.74
C PRO A 225 21.99 -15.35 7.54
N ASN A 226 22.51 -14.12 7.67
CA ASN A 226 23.28 -13.41 6.65
C ASN A 226 22.53 -13.06 5.35
N ALA A 227 21.20 -13.10 5.33
CA ALA A 227 20.43 -12.63 4.17
C ALA A 227 20.59 -11.12 3.95
N THR A 228 20.78 -10.37 5.03
CA THR A 228 21.01 -8.92 4.99
C THR A 228 22.39 -8.56 5.52
N ARG A 229 23.09 -7.67 4.83
CA ARG A 229 24.45 -7.24 5.15
C ARG A 229 24.63 -5.73 4.92
N PRO A 230 25.46 -5.07 5.75
CA PRO A 230 25.86 -3.69 5.50
C PRO A 230 26.68 -3.57 4.22
N ASP A 231 26.75 -2.35 3.68
CA ASP A 231 27.67 -1.97 2.62
C ASP A 231 28.53 -0.81 3.08
N TYR A 232 29.45 -1.11 4.01
CA TYR A 232 30.28 -0.09 4.66
C TYR A 232 31.09 0.76 3.68
N LEU A 233 31.44 0.24 2.51
CA LEU A 233 32.15 0.99 1.50
C LEU A 233 31.25 2.06 0.86
N ASN A 234 30.03 1.70 0.45
CA ASN A 234 29.13 2.67 -0.20
C ASN A 234 28.36 3.55 0.77
N ASP A 235 28.25 3.14 2.02
CA ASP A 235 27.47 3.84 3.05
C ASP A 235 28.34 4.40 4.17
N PHE A 236 29.64 4.58 3.92
CA PHE A 236 30.59 5.26 4.82
C PHE A 236 30.59 4.69 6.25
N GLY A 237 30.61 3.36 6.37
CA GLY A 237 30.62 2.66 7.66
C GLY A 237 29.23 2.48 8.30
N MET A 238 28.17 3.00 7.69
CA MET A 238 26.78 2.81 8.16
C MET A 238 26.10 1.63 7.47
N THR A 239 25.07 1.08 8.11
CA THR A 239 24.10 0.22 7.41
C THR A 239 23.01 1.12 6.82
N SER A 240 22.81 1.10 5.49
CA SER A 240 21.72 1.84 4.83
C SER A 240 20.52 0.97 4.47
N PRO A 241 19.31 1.55 4.38
CA PRO A 241 18.12 0.87 3.86
C PRO A 241 18.36 0.19 2.50
N LYS A 242 19.09 0.86 1.59
CA LYS A 242 19.40 0.33 0.25
C LYS A 242 20.33 -0.87 0.31
N ALA A 243 21.32 -0.88 1.20
CA ALA A 243 22.21 -2.01 1.38
C ALA A 243 21.47 -3.26 1.90
N VAL A 244 20.55 -3.07 2.85
CA VAL A 244 19.69 -4.14 3.38
C VAL A 244 18.82 -4.73 2.28
N ALA A 245 18.07 -3.90 1.54
CA ALA A 245 17.23 -4.36 0.44
C ALA A 245 18.05 -5.07 -0.67
N ARG A 246 19.22 -4.53 -1.03
CA ARG A 246 20.09 -5.12 -2.04
C ARG A 246 20.65 -6.48 -1.61
N SER A 247 21.15 -6.59 -0.38
CA SER A 247 21.71 -7.84 0.13
C SER A 247 20.63 -8.91 0.28
N PHE A 248 19.44 -8.53 0.78
CA PHE A 248 18.27 -9.39 0.84
C PHE A 248 17.85 -9.91 -0.53
N THR A 249 17.74 -9.03 -1.52
CA THR A 249 17.43 -9.42 -2.91
C THR A 249 18.47 -10.40 -3.45
N ARG A 250 19.77 -10.12 -3.23
CA ARG A 250 20.85 -11.04 -3.64
C ARG A 250 20.79 -12.38 -2.92
N TYR A 251 20.38 -12.41 -1.65
CA TYR A 251 20.17 -13.65 -0.92
C TYR A 251 19.05 -14.47 -1.56
N ALA A 252 17.88 -13.86 -1.78
CA ALA A 252 16.73 -14.51 -2.37
C ALA A 252 17.01 -15.05 -3.78
N LEU A 253 17.73 -14.29 -4.62
CA LEU A 253 18.14 -14.75 -5.95
C LEU A 253 19.11 -15.95 -5.93
N ARG A 254 19.86 -16.15 -4.83
CA ARG A 254 20.69 -17.35 -4.62
C ARG A 254 19.93 -18.52 -4.01
N HIS A 255 18.71 -18.28 -3.52
CA HIS A 255 17.84 -19.27 -2.91
C HIS A 255 16.47 -19.25 -3.63
N PRO A 256 16.37 -19.71 -4.89
CA PRO A 256 15.15 -19.59 -5.68
C PRO A 256 13.90 -20.18 -5.01
N GLN A 257 14.07 -21.17 -4.14
CA GLN A 257 13.01 -21.77 -3.33
C GLN A 257 12.33 -20.78 -2.37
N SER A 258 12.93 -19.62 -2.10
CA SER A 258 12.35 -18.58 -1.26
C SER A 258 11.34 -17.70 -2.01
N ASN A 259 11.13 -17.90 -3.31
CA ASN A 259 10.10 -17.22 -4.11
C ASN A 259 10.10 -15.69 -3.99
N LEU A 260 11.22 -15.06 -4.38
CA LEU A 260 11.35 -13.60 -4.38
C LEU A 260 10.22 -12.93 -5.16
N ARG A 261 9.54 -12.01 -4.49
CA ARG A 261 8.52 -11.14 -5.04
C ARG A 261 8.76 -9.71 -4.57
N VAL A 262 8.34 -8.74 -5.36
CA VAL A 262 8.46 -7.33 -5.05
C VAL A 262 7.11 -6.66 -5.24
N LEU A 263 6.60 -6.07 -4.17
CA LEU A 263 5.41 -5.23 -4.15
C LEU A 263 5.84 -3.78 -4.35
N HIS A 264 5.04 -2.99 -5.05
CA HIS A 264 5.29 -1.56 -5.24
C HIS A 264 4.08 -0.74 -4.82
N PHE A 265 4.34 0.27 -3.98
CA PHE A 265 3.33 1.21 -3.50
C PHE A 265 3.77 2.61 -3.89
N ALA A 266 3.02 3.24 -4.79
CA ALA A 266 3.32 4.59 -5.22
C ALA A 266 2.79 5.60 -4.21
N GLN A 267 3.47 6.75 -4.11
CA GLN A 267 2.92 7.86 -3.33
C GLN A 267 1.58 8.31 -3.94
N VAL A 268 0.58 8.55 -3.09
CA VAL A 268 -0.72 9.07 -3.48
C VAL A 268 -0.55 10.48 -4.08
N PRO A 269 -1.05 10.75 -5.30
CA PRO A 269 -1.01 12.09 -5.87
C PRO A 269 -1.76 13.11 -5.02
N GLY A 270 -1.18 14.32 -4.86
CA GLY A 270 -1.84 15.38 -4.11
C GLY A 270 -1.01 16.65 -3.95
N THR A 271 -1.13 17.32 -2.80
CA THR A 271 -0.41 18.56 -2.46
C THR A 271 0.93 18.32 -1.78
N ILE A 272 1.15 17.11 -1.25
CA ILE A 272 2.45 16.72 -0.67
C ILE A 272 3.49 16.56 -1.81
N LYS A 273 4.70 17.06 -1.56
CA LYS A 273 5.82 16.96 -2.51
C LYS A 273 6.16 15.49 -2.77
N ARG A 274 6.50 15.18 -4.02
CA ARG A 274 6.90 13.83 -4.42
C ARG A 274 8.21 13.38 -3.77
N SER A 275 8.24 12.15 -3.26
CA SER A 275 9.43 11.44 -2.80
C SER A 275 10.43 11.18 -3.93
N ARG A 276 11.64 10.76 -3.57
CA ARG A 276 12.74 10.48 -4.48
C ARG A 276 13.28 9.08 -4.28
N GLU A 277 13.84 8.51 -5.34
CA GLU A 277 14.51 7.20 -5.25
C GLU A 277 15.60 7.17 -4.17
N VAL A 278 15.66 6.05 -3.45
CA VAL A 278 16.67 5.80 -2.41
C VAL A 278 18.06 5.68 -3.02
N ARG A 279 19.03 6.26 -2.33
CA ARG A 279 20.45 6.26 -2.72
C ARG A 279 21.33 5.73 -1.59
N ALA A 280 22.39 5.02 -1.99
CA ALA A 280 23.51 4.74 -1.10
C ALA A 280 24.35 6.02 -0.89
N GLY A 281 25.21 6.05 0.12
CA GLY A 281 26.04 7.21 0.42
C GLY A 281 26.88 7.71 -0.78
N THR A 282 27.64 6.82 -1.41
CA THR A 282 28.46 7.14 -2.61
C THR A 282 27.62 7.56 -3.81
N GLU A 283 26.45 6.95 -3.99
CA GLU A 283 25.49 7.35 -5.03
C GLU A 283 24.96 8.77 -4.78
N GLN A 284 24.70 9.14 -3.53
CA GLN A 284 24.24 10.47 -3.17
C GLN A 284 25.31 11.53 -3.43
N LEU A 285 26.57 11.27 -3.08
CA LEU A 285 27.69 12.15 -3.39
C LEU A 285 27.84 12.37 -4.90
N TYR A 286 27.66 11.32 -5.70
CA TYR A 286 27.79 11.38 -7.15
C TYR A 286 26.58 12.01 -7.86
N ARG A 287 25.35 11.70 -7.45
CA ARG A 287 24.11 12.11 -8.15
C ARG A 287 23.55 13.45 -7.67
N SER A 288 23.93 13.93 -6.48
CA SER A 288 23.42 15.18 -5.94
C SER A 288 24.34 16.34 -6.31
N LYS A 289 23.80 17.31 -7.05
CA LYS A 289 24.53 18.56 -7.35
C LYS A 289 25.04 19.27 -6.09
N LYS A 290 24.34 19.11 -4.95
CA LYS A 290 24.71 19.70 -3.65
C LYS A 290 26.05 19.19 -3.12
N PHE A 291 26.42 17.94 -3.43
CA PHE A 291 27.68 17.34 -2.98
C PHE A 291 28.71 17.26 -4.09
N LEU A 292 28.26 16.98 -5.32
CA LEU A 292 29.15 16.86 -6.46
C LEU A 292 29.94 18.15 -6.71
N VAL A 293 29.28 19.32 -6.66
CA VAL A 293 29.96 20.60 -6.94
C VAL A 293 31.03 20.92 -5.89
N PRO A 294 30.74 20.90 -4.57
CA PRO A 294 31.80 21.05 -3.56
C PRO A 294 32.89 19.99 -3.68
N MET A 295 32.55 18.73 -3.95
CA MET A 295 33.55 17.67 -4.11
C MET A 295 34.48 17.92 -5.30
N VAL A 296 33.97 18.35 -6.45
CA VAL A 296 34.80 18.70 -7.61
C VAL A 296 35.74 19.89 -7.32
N LEU A 297 35.31 20.84 -6.50
CA LEU A 297 36.09 22.05 -6.20
C LEU A 297 37.10 21.85 -5.07
N PHE A 298 36.78 21.04 -4.06
CA PHE A 298 37.53 20.98 -2.79
C PHE A 298 38.04 19.58 -2.44
N ALA A 299 37.57 18.53 -3.12
CA ALA A 299 37.91 17.13 -2.84
C ALA A 299 37.89 16.29 -4.13
N ASP A 300 38.50 16.80 -5.19
CA ASP A 300 38.52 16.19 -6.53
C ASP A 300 39.12 14.77 -6.53
N TYR A 301 40.08 14.51 -5.63
CA TYR A 301 40.65 13.18 -5.38
C TYR A 301 39.63 12.16 -4.85
N ALA A 302 38.57 12.58 -4.17
CA ALA A 302 37.52 11.68 -3.67
C ALA A 302 36.55 11.28 -4.80
N LEU A 303 36.43 12.08 -5.85
CA LEU A 303 35.54 11.84 -6.98
C LEU A 303 35.79 10.49 -7.69
N PRO A 304 37.03 10.11 -8.09
CA PRO A 304 37.27 8.81 -8.74
C PRO A 304 36.95 7.63 -7.83
N VAL A 305 37.22 7.73 -6.51
CA VAL A 305 36.87 6.68 -5.53
C VAL A 305 35.36 6.51 -5.45
N THR A 306 34.64 7.61 -5.30
CA THR A 306 33.17 7.63 -5.16
C THR A 306 32.50 7.12 -6.44
N ALA A 307 32.97 7.59 -7.60
CA ALA A 307 32.46 7.16 -8.90
C ALA A 307 32.77 5.68 -9.17
N GLY A 308 34.00 5.23 -8.88
CA GLY A 308 34.41 3.84 -9.01
C GLY A 308 33.56 2.91 -8.13
N SER A 309 33.39 3.25 -6.85
CA SER A 309 32.56 2.48 -5.93
C SER A 309 31.11 2.37 -6.43
N TYR A 310 30.49 3.49 -6.79
CA TYR A 310 29.12 3.51 -7.31
C TYR A 310 28.97 2.67 -8.59
N LEU A 311 29.89 2.80 -9.56
CA LEU A 311 29.82 2.11 -10.84
C LEU A 311 30.01 0.59 -10.70
N LEU A 312 30.87 0.14 -9.78
CA LEU A 312 31.20 -1.26 -9.57
C LEU A 312 30.22 -1.97 -8.63
N THR A 313 29.74 -1.29 -7.59
CA THR A 313 29.03 -1.95 -6.48
C THR A 313 27.64 -1.35 -6.19
N GLY A 314 27.39 -0.10 -6.60
CA GLY A 314 26.16 0.64 -6.31
C GLY A 314 24.95 0.35 -7.23
N ARG A 315 25.05 -0.55 -8.21
CA ARG A 315 24.01 -0.78 -9.25
C ARG A 315 22.74 -1.53 -8.79
N PHE A 316 22.23 -1.22 -7.60
CA PHE A 316 20.92 -1.71 -7.17
C PHE A 316 19.84 -0.68 -7.47
N ASN A 317 18.81 -1.10 -8.21
CA ASN A 317 17.68 -0.25 -8.54
C ASN A 317 16.39 -0.98 -8.11
N PRO A 318 15.73 -0.54 -7.02
CA PRO A 318 14.50 -1.15 -6.51
C PRO A 318 13.41 -1.30 -7.58
N ARG A 319 13.27 -0.29 -8.44
CA ARG A 319 12.28 -0.32 -9.53
C ARG A 319 12.58 -1.42 -10.54
N ARG A 320 13.85 -1.62 -10.90
CA ARG A 320 14.24 -2.69 -11.83
C ARG A 320 13.95 -4.07 -11.24
N GLU A 321 14.10 -4.23 -9.93
CA GLU A 321 13.75 -5.50 -9.26
C GLU A 321 12.24 -5.70 -9.19
N PHE A 322 11.45 -4.65 -8.94
CA PHE A 322 9.99 -4.71 -9.10
C PHE A 322 9.57 -5.13 -10.52
N GLU A 323 10.22 -4.59 -11.55
CA GLU A 323 9.90 -4.96 -12.92
C GLU A 323 10.30 -6.41 -13.27
N ARG A 324 11.23 -7.02 -12.54
CA ARG A 324 11.70 -8.40 -12.74
C ARG A 324 10.89 -9.42 -11.94
N HIS A 325 10.48 -9.04 -10.75
CA HIS A 325 9.79 -9.90 -9.78
C HIS A 325 8.48 -9.26 -9.30
N PRO A 326 7.60 -8.77 -10.20
CA PRO A 326 6.41 -8.04 -9.78
C PRO A 326 5.44 -8.93 -9.05
N ALA A 327 4.83 -8.40 -7.99
CA ALA A 327 3.72 -9.03 -7.30
C ALA A 327 2.67 -7.98 -6.88
N VAL A 328 1.46 -8.46 -6.59
CA VAL A 328 0.37 -7.66 -6.03
C VAL A 328 0.01 -8.26 -4.67
N GLN A 329 -0.21 -7.42 -3.67
CA GLN A 329 -0.59 -7.85 -2.33
C GLN A 329 -1.89 -8.68 -2.38
N GLY A 330 -1.93 -9.80 -1.68
CA GLY A 330 -3.10 -10.68 -1.60
C GLY A 330 -3.40 -11.49 -2.87
N VAL A 331 -2.61 -11.33 -3.95
CA VAL A 331 -2.75 -12.12 -5.17
C VAL A 331 -1.62 -13.16 -5.21
N PRO A 332 -1.93 -14.46 -5.05
CA PRO A 332 -0.90 -15.49 -5.17
C PRO A 332 -0.31 -15.52 -6.59
N PRO A 333 0.99 -15.82 -6.76
CA PRO A 333 1.59 -16.01 -8.08
C PRO A 333 0.83 -17.09 -8.85
N GLN A 334 0.60 -16.86 -10.14
CA GLN A 334 -0.09 -17.85 -10.99
C GLN A 334 0.72 -19.14 -11.14
N ASP A 335 2.05 -19.05 -11.06
CA ASP A 335 2.93 -20.18 -11.26
C ASP A 335 4.03 -20.24 -10.19
N LYS A 336 3.74 -20.95 -9.08
CA LYS A 336 4.70 -21.11 -7.97
C LYS A 336 5.88 -22.03 -8.31
N GLN A 337 5.80 -22.80 -9.41
CA GLN A 337 6.72 -23.91 -9.65
C GLN A 337 7.98 -23.52 -10.44
N SER A 338 7.97 -22.41 -11.19
CA SER A 338 9.09 -22.07 -12.09
C SER A 338 10.04 -20.99 -11.54
N GLY A 339 9.68 -20.30 -10.44
CA GLY A 339 10.46 -19.17 -9.91
C GLY A 339 10.66 -18.01 -10.91
N THR A 340 9.96 -18.07 -12.05
CA THR A 340 10.08 -17.14 -13.18
C THR A 340 8.72 -16.53 -13.42
N VAL A 341 8.64 -15.20 -13.28
CA VAL A 341 7.42 -14.43 -13.58
C VAL A 341 7.16 -14.49 -15.08
N THR A 342 5.94 -14.88 -15.46
CA THR A 342 5.56 -14.94 -16.87
C THR A 342 5.52 -13.53 -17.48
N PRO A 343 5.83 -13.36 -18.78
CA PRO A 343 5.66 -12.08 -19.46
C PRO A 343 4.26 -11.48 -19.28
N GLU A 344 3.23 -12.33 -19.24
CA GLU A 344 1.83 -11.95 -19.03
C GLU A 344 1.59 -11.37 -17.63
N GLU A 345 2.10 -12.02 -16.57
CA GLU A 345 2.01 -11.53 -15.20
C GLU A 345 2.75 -10.19 -15.04
N ARG A 346 3.93 -10.07 -15.64
CA ARG A 346 4.68 -8.81 -15.67
C ARG A 346 3.89 -7.69 -16.33
N THR A 347 3.31 -7.95 -17.50
CA THR A 347 2.49 -6.94 -18.20
C THR A 347 1.24 -6.58 -17.41
N ARG A 348 0.58 -7.55 -16.76
CA ARG A 348 -0.59 -7.29 -15.92
C ARG A 348 -0.28 -6.39 -14.73
N VAL A 349 0.86 -6.57 -14.07
CA VAL A 349 1.20 -5.82 -12.84
C VAL A 349 1.89 -4.48 -13.14
N VAL A 350 2.82 -4.45 -14.11
CA VAL A 350 3.65 -3.27 -14.40
C VAL A 350 3.11 -2.45 -15.56
N GLY A 351 2.45 -3.11 -16.52
CA GLY A 351 2.09 -2.54 -17.81
C GLY A 351 3.27 -2.40 -18.76
N THR A 352 2.97 -2.27 -20.05
CA THR A 352 3.96 -2.03 -21.10
C THR A 352 4.05 -0.53 -21.42
N PRO A 353 5.17 -0.07 -22.03
CA PRO A 353 5.25 1.30 -22.53
C PRO A 353 4.14 1.65 -23.54
N LYS A 354 3.62 0.67 -24.27
CA LYS A 354 2.51 0.82 -25.22
C LYS A 354 1.20 1.10 -24.47
N ASP A 355 0.87 0.31 -23.44
CA ASP A 355 -0.35 0.50 -22.64
C ASP A 355 -0.39 1.90 -22.03
N TRP A 356 0.70 2.33 -21.38
CA TRP A 356 0.81 3.68 -20.81
C TRP A 356 0.68 4.80 -21.85
N LYS A 357 1.11 4.56 -23.10
CA LYS A 357 0.95 5.53 -24.21
C LYS A 357 -0.49 5.58 -24.68
N GLU A 358 -1.18 4.45 -24.75
CA GLU A 358 -2.59 4.36 -25.12
C GLU A 358 -3.48 5.05 -24.09
N TYR A 359 -3.28 4.80 -22.79
CA TYR A 359 -3.99 5.52 -21.74
C TYR A 359 -3.75 7.03 -21.77
N ARG A 360 -2.52 7.46 -22.05
CA ARG A 360 -2.24 8.91 -22.23
C ARG A 360 -3.02 9.51 -23.39
N LYS A 361 -3.07 8.81 -24.53
CA LYS A 361 -3.85 9.26 -25.70
C LYS A 361 -5.34 9.32 -25.38
N ALA A 362 -5.89 8.28 -24.77
CA ALA A 362 -7.30 8.23 -24.36
C ALA A 362 -7.63 9.35 -23.36
N PHE A 363 -6.74 9.60 -22.40
CA PHE A 363 -6.90 10.67 -21.42
C PHE A 363 -6.86 12.06 -22.06
N ASP A 364 -5.96 12.28 -23.02
CA ASP A 364 -5.89 13.55 -23.75
C ASP A 364 -7.21 13.84 -24.50
N SER A 365 -7.84 12.82 -25.10
CA SER A 365 -9.18 12.94 -25.69
C SER A 365 -10.25 13.29 -24.66
N MET A 366 -10.26 12.61 -23.51
CA MET A 366 -11.19 12.90 -22.41
C MET A 366 -11.05 14.33 -21.87
N VAL A 367 -9.82 14.85 -21.76
CA VAL A 367 -9.58 16.24 -21.34
C VAL A 367 -10.16 17.24 -22.34
N VAL A 368 -10.01 17.00 -23.65
CA VAL A 368 -10.60 17.86 -24.69
C VAL A 368 -12.13 17.88 -24.61
N GLU A 369 -12.75 16.72 -24.38
CA GLU A 369 -14.21 16.62 -24.19
C GLU A 369 -14.67 17.37 -22.93
N ASN A 370 -13.97 17.22 -21.81
CA ASN A 370 -14.30 17.92 -20.56
C ASN A 370 -14.12 19.45 -20.65
N ILE A 371 -13.26 19.94 -21.55
CA ILE A 371 -13.17 21.38 -21.87
C ILE A 371 -14.38 21.83 -22.70
N ARG A 372 -14.80 21.02 -23.68
CA ARG A 372 -15.99 21.33 -24.51
C ARG A 372 -17.28 21.33 -23.71
N GLU A 373 -17.38 20.48 -22.69
CA GLU A 373 -18.54 20.36 -21.80
C GLU A 373 -18.49 21.32 -20.59
N ASP A 374 -17.55 22.26 -20.54
CA ASP A 374 -17.42 23.26 -19.47
C ASP A 374 -17.25 22.64 -18.06
N VAL A 375 -16.62 21.46 -18.01
CA VAL A 375 -16.28 20.77 -16.75
C VAL A 375 -15.01 21.35 -16.16
N ILE A 376 -14.06 21.68 -17.04
CA ILE A 376 -12.83 22.42 -16.74
C ILE A 376 -12.66 23.47 -17.84
N ASP A 377 -12.16 24.65 -17.50
CA ASP A 377 -11.99 25.73 -18.49
C ASP A 377 -10.80 25.41 -19.40
N ASN A 378 -9.74 24.84 -18.82
CA ASN A 378 -8.51 24.50 -19.52
C ASN A 378 -7.73 23.40 -18.79
N ARG A 379 -6.77 22.80 -19.49
CA ARG A 379 -5.89 21.77 -18.90
C ARG A 379 -5.07 22.27 -17.70
N GLY A 380 -4.85 23.57 -17.58
CA GLY A 380 -4.19 24.18 -16.43
C GLY A 380 -4.98 24.03 -15.12
N ASP A 381 -6.29 23.81 -15.18
CA ASP A 381 -7.13 23.61 -14.00
C ASP A 381 -6.75 22.32 -13.27
N LEU A 382 -6.42 21.25 -13.99
CA LEU A 382 -5.93 19.99 -13.40
C LEU A 382 -4.63 20.20 -12.60
N LYS A 383 -3.79 21.14 -13.02
CA LYS A 383 -2.55 21.45 -12.27
C LYS A 383 -2.85 22.15 -10.95
N ARG A 384 -3.88 23.00 -10.90
CA ARG A 384 -4.25 23.82 -9.74
C ARG A 384 -5.30 23.16 -8.83
N PHE A 385 -6.07 22.22 -9.35
CA PHE A 385 -7.23 21.63 -8.67
C PHE A 385 -6.88 21.11 -7.28
N PHE A 386 -5.89 20.20 -7.16
CA PHE A 386 -5.45 19.68 -5.86
C PHE A 386 -5.07 20.76 -4.85
N LYS A 387 -4.38 21.83 -5.30
CA LYS A 387 -3.98 22.93 -4.42
C LYS A 387 -5.21 23.67 -3.89
N HIS A 388 -6.11 24.10 -4.77
CA HIS A 388 -7.33 24.82 -4.37
C HIS A 388 -8.28 23.94 -3.54
N PHE A 389 -8.37 22.65 -3.90
CA PHE A 389 -9.19 21.67 -3.22
C PHE A 389 -8.71 21.43 -1.78
N ASP A 390 -7.40 21.34 -1.57
CA ASP A 390 -6.81 21.25 -0.22
C ASP A 390 -6.94 22.57 0.56
N GLU A 391 -6.73 23.72 -0.08
CA GLU A 391 -6.81 25.04 0.57
C GLU A 391 -8.22 25.33 1.10
N ARG A 392 -9.25 25.04 0.31
CA ARG A 392 -10.66 25.31 0.65
C ARG A 392 -11.36 24.15 1.35
N GLY A 393 -10.76 22.97 1.33
CA GLY A 393 -11.34 21.75 1.86
C GLY A 393 -11.03 21.54 3.34
N THR A 394 -11.97 20.93 4.04
CA THR A 394 -11.79 20.38 5.38
C THR A 394 -12.02 18.87 5.32
N PRO A 395 -10.96 18.06 5.49
CA PRO A 395 -11.11 16.61 5.48
C PRO A 395 -11.66 16.11 6.81
N SER A 396 -12.42 15.02 6.74
CA SER A 396 -12.86 14.25 7.89
C SER A 396 -12.74 12.75 7.58
N VAL A 397 -12.67 11.94 8.63
CA VAL A 397 -12.65 10.48 8.56
C VAL A 397 -13.71 9.95 9.51
N ASP A 398 -14.51 8.98 9.08
CA ASP A 398 -15.49 8.34 9.95
C ASP A 398 -14.90 7.13 10.69
N GLU A 399 -15.73 6.49 11.51
CA GLU A 399 -15.35 5.32 12.30
C GLU A 399 -14.89 4.15 11.41
N GLN A 400 -15.43 4.03 10.20
CA GLN A 400 -15.08 2.99 9.23
C GLN A 400 -13.84 3.33 8.40
N GLY A 401 -13.25 4.52 8.60
CA GLY A 401 -12.07 4.98 7.87
C GLY A 401 -12.40 5.56 6.49
N LEU A 402 -13.67 5.84 6.18
CA LEU A 402 -14.04 6.52 4.94
C LEU A 402 -13.67 7.99 5.05
N LEU A 403 -12.86 8.44 4.08
CA LEU A 403 -12.44 9.83 4.02
C LEU A 403 -13.44 10.67 3.23
N TRP A 404 -13.69 11.86 3.75
CA TRP A 404 -14.55 12.87 3.13
C TRP A 404 -13.84 14.21 3.07
N MET A 405 -14.16 15.00 2.07
CA MET A 405 -13.83 16.42 2.00
C MET A 405 -15.11 17.23 1.97
N GLU A 406 -15.22 18.17 2.89
CA GLU A 406 -16.22 19.24 2.83
C GLU A 406 -15.57 20.50 2.27
N THR A 407 -16.23 21.15 1.32
CA THR A 407 -15.75 22.38 0.70
C THR A 407 -16.93 23.29 0.32
N SER A 408 -16.65 24.53 -0.05
CA SER A 408 -17.66 25.45 -0.59
C SER A 408 -17.42 25.66 -2.07
N VAL A 409 -18.44 25.35 -2.89
CA VAL A 409 -18.46 25.62 -4.33
C VAL A 409 -19.54 26.66 -4.58
N ASN A 410 -19.15 27.85 -5.05
CA ASN A 410 -20.07 28.97 -5.32
C ASN A 410 -20.97 29.35 -4.12
N GLY A 411 -20.42 29.26 -2.90
CA GLY A 411 -21.14 29.58 -1.66
C GLY A 411 -22.05 28.45 -1.14
N GLN A 412 -22.17 27.33 -1.86
CA GLN A 412 -22.90 26.14 -1.41
C GLN A 412 -21.94 25.12 -0.82
N SER A 413 -22.35 24.48 0.27
CA SER A 413 -21.59 23.35 0.83
C SER A 413 -21.64 22.17 -0.13
N ALA A 414 -20.48 21.61 -0.45
CA ALA A 414 -20.31 20.43 -1.27
C ALA A 414 -19.44 19.42 -0.52
N LYS A 415 -19.80 18.14 -0.63
CA LYS A 415 -19.12 17.04 0.03
C LYS A 415 -18.69 16.02 -1.01
N VAL A 416 -17.50 15.42 -0.85
CA VAL A 416 -16.99 14.39 -1.76
C VAL A 416 -16.16 13.36 -1.02
N GLY A 417 -16.36 12.08 -1.32
CA GLY A 417 -15.54 10.99 -0.81
C GLY A 417 -14.10 11.06 -1.36
N LEU A 418 -13.12 10.73 -0.52
CA LEU A 418 -11.69 10.75 -0.86
C LEU A 418 -11.04 9.38 -0.86
N SER A 419 -11.84 8.32 -0.71
CA SER A 419 -11.41 6.94 -0.76
C SER A 419 -11.84 6.28 -2.07
N ALA A 420 -11.11 5.23 -2.49
CA ALA A 420 -11.45 4.48 -3.69
C ALA A 420 -12.90 3.91 -3.63
N SER A 421 -13.35 3.51 -2.45
CA SER A 421 -14.70 2.99 -2.20
C SER A 421 -15.83 4.02 -2.23
N ASN A 422 -15.56 5.30 -1.92
CA ASN A 422 -16.62 6.30 -1.67
C ASN A 422 -16.56 7.56 -2.54
N VAL A 423 -15.56 7.73 -3.40
CA VAL A 423 -15.48 8.90 -4.29
C VAL A 423 -16.74 9.05 -5.16
N LEU A 424 -17.39 7.94 -5.53
CA LEU A 424 -18.67 7.93 -6.26
C LEU A 424 -19.90 7.62 -5.38
N ALA A 425 -19.79 7.72 -4.05
CA ALA A 425 -20.91 7.53 -3.13
C ALA A 425 -22.09 8.46 -3.44
N ARG A 426 -23.27 8.16 -2.86
CA ARG A 426 -24.48 8.96 -3.07
C ARG A 426 -24.31 10.40 -2.59
N ASP A 427 -23.61 10.58 -1.48
CA ASP A 427 -23.38 11.90 -0.86
C ASP A 427 -22.18 12.64 -1.45
N SER A 428 -21.49 12.04 -2.42
CA SER A 428 -20.41 12.68 -3.16
C SER A 428 -20.97 13.55 -4.28
N ASP A 429 -20.60 14.83 -4.28
CA ASP A 429 -20.85 15.76 -5.37
C ASP A 429 -20.26 15.20 -6.68
N PRO A 430 -21.08 14.91 -7.70
CA PRO A 430 -20.61 14.26 -8.92
C PRO A 430 -19.59 15.09 -9.71
N LYS A 431 -19.68 16.43 -9.65
CA LYS A 431 -18.75 17.31 -10.37
C LYS A 431 -17.37 17.30 -9.71
N LEU A 432 -17.32 17.45 -8.39
CA LEU A 432 -16.08 17.37 -7.61
C LEU A 432 -15.44 15.98 -7.71
N ALA A 433 -16.22 14.91 -7.60
CA ALA A 433 -15.72 13.54 -7.74
C ALA A 433 -15.05 13.32 -9.09
N HIS A 434 -15.69 13.78 -10.17
CA HIS A 434 -15.13 13.69 -11.52
C HIS A 434 -13.85 14.52 -11.67
N GLN A 435 -13.83 15.77 -11.20
CA GLN A 435 -12.64 16.63 -11.28
C GLN A 435 -11.46 16.07 -10.45
N LEU A 436 -11.74 15.47 -9.29
CA LEU A 436 -10.76 14.80 -8.43
C LEU A 436 -10.11 13.62 -9.14
N LEU A 437 -10.93 12.73 -9.72
CA LEU A 437 -10.46 11.56 -10.47
C LEU A 437 -9.70 11.97 -11.74
N LEU A 438 -10.22 12.95 -12.49
CA LEU A 438 -9.56 13.48 -13.69
C LEU A 438 -8.18 14.05 -13.36
N THR A 439 -8.08 14.78 -12.24
CA THR A 439 -6.80 15.32 -11.76
C THR A 439 -5.86 14.21 -11.30
N ARG A 440 -6.34 13.21 -10.55
CA ARG A 440 -5.53 12.06 -10.12
C ARG A 440 -4.91 11.35 -11.32
N ILE A 441 -5.71 11.01 -12.33
CA ILE A 441 -5.24 10.30 -13.53
C ILE A 441 -4.23 11.12 -14.33
N ASP A 442 -4.42 12.44 -14.50
CA ASP A 442 -3.41 13.32 -15.14
C ASP A 442 -2.06 13.25 -14.39
N ARG A 443 -2.09 13.26 -13.05
CA ARG A 443 -0.88 13.18 -12.22
C ARG A 443 -0.17 11.85 -12.34
N VAL A 444 -0.88 10.73 -12.36
CA VAL A 444 -0.28 9.40 -12.53
C VAL A 444 0.34 9.26 -13.92
N LEU A 445 -0.38 9.62 -14.98
CA LEU A 445 0.09 9.50 -16.37
C LEU A 445 1.30 10.37 -16.70
N ARG A 446 1.46 11.50 -15.98
CA ARG A 446 2.62 12.40 -16.07
C ARG A 446 3.79 11.99 -15.18
N SER A 447 3.56 11.10 -14.21
CA SER A 447 4.60 10.69 -13.28
C SER A 447 5.70 9.86 -13.98
N PRO A 448 6.96 9.98 -13.53
CA PRO A 448 8.03 9.09 -14.00
C PRO A 448 7.76 7.64 -13.57
N LYS A 449 8.37 6.66 -14.24
CA LYS A 449 8.06 5.23 -14.05
C LYS A 449 8.16 4.75 -12.59
N HIS A 450 9.16 5.20 -11.83
CA HIS A 450 9.35 4.81 -10.43
C HIS A 450 8.25 5.35 -9.49
N SER A 451 7.52 6.36 -9.94
CA SER A 451 6.47 7.06 -9.19
C SER A 451 5.06 6.63 -9.58
N ARG A 452 4.91 5.72 -10.56
CA ARG A 452 3.59 5.25 -10.99
C ARG A 452 3.16 4.07 -10.15
N GLU A 453 1.89 4.09 -9.77
CA GLU A 453 1.23 2.92 -9.18
C GLU A 453 1.31 1.70 -10.12
N PRO A 454 1.16 0.49 -9.58
CA PRO A 454 1.01 -0.71 -10.40
C PRO A 454 -0.14 -0.55 -11.40
N MET A 455 0.00 -1.16 -12.57
CA MET A 455 -1.00 -1.07 -13.65
C MET A 455 -2.38 -1.53 -13.17
N PHE A 456 -2.45 -2.56 -12.33
CA PHE A 456 -3.69 -3.03 -11.74
C PHE A 456 -4.46 -1.94 -10.98
N GLU A 457 -3.79 -1.18 -10.11
CA GLU A 457 -4.40 -0.09 -9.34
C GLU A 457 -4.82 1.06 -10.27
N PHE A 458 -3.94 1.42 -11.22
CA PHE A 458 -4.24 2.45 -12.22
C PHE A 458 -5.49 2.11 -13.06
N VAL A 459 -5.66 0.85 -13.47
CA VAL A 459 -6.82 0.40 -14.25
C VAL A 459 -8.12 0.49 -13.45
N GLN A 460 -8.09 0.21 -12.14
CA GLN A 460 -9.26 0.39 -11.27
C GLN A 460 -9.64 1.87 -11.15
N ASP A 461 -8.66 2.75 -10.96
CA ASP A 461 -8.90 4.19 -10.88
C ASP A 461 -9.37 4.76 -12.22
N TRP A 462 -8.85 4.24 -13.34
CA TRP A 462 -9.32 4.56 -14.68
C TRP A 462 -10.79 4.19 -14.89
N ALA A 463 -11.20 2.97 -14.50
CA ALA A 463 -12.59 2.53 -14.58
C ALA A 463 -13.51 3.39 -13.69
N THR A 464 -13.01 3.83 -12.54
CA THR A 464 -13.72 4.74 -11.63
C THR A 464 -13.92 6.11 -12.28
N LEU A 465 -12.91 6.66 -12.96
CA LEU A 465 -13.04 7.90 -13.73
C LEU A 465 -14.08 7.76 -14.87
N GLN A 466 -14.10 6.64 -15.58
CA GLN A 466 -15.11 6.39 -16.62
C GLN A 466 -16.53 6.37 -16.03
N SER A 467 -16.71 5.66 -14.92
CA SER A 467 -17.99 5.60 -14.19
C SER A 467 -18.42 6.99 -13.68
N ALA A 468 -17.48 7.83 -13.24
CA ALA A 468 -17.74 9.20 -12.82
C ALA A 468 -18.31 10.06 -13.97
N SER A 469 -17.74 9.89 -15.17
CA SER A 469 -18.18 10.56 -16.39
C SER A 469 -19.63 10.20 -16.73
N GLU A 470 -19.97 8.91 -16.70
CA GLU A 470 -21.32 8.42 -16.97
C GLU A 470 -22.34 8.95 -15.94
N LYS A 471 -22.02 8.85 -14.65
CA LYS A 471 -22.87 9.33 -13.55
C LYS A 471 -23.16 10.82 -13.67
N ARG A 472 -22.17 11.62 -14.09
CA ARG A 472 -22.35 13.06 -14.34
C ARG A 472 -23.33 13.30 -15.48
N THR A 473 -23.14 12.63 -16.63
CA THR A 473 -24.02 12.78 -17.80
C THR A 473 -25.47 12.45 -17.44
N LEU A 474 -25.70 11.38 -16.68
CA LEU A 474 -27.04 11.02 -16.18
C LEU A 474 -27.63 12.09 -15.24
N THR A 475 -26.82 12.67 -14.36
CA THR A 475 -27.25 13.73 -13.43
C THR A 475 -27.65 15.00 -14.19
N LEU A 476 -26.85 15.40 -15.19
CA LEU A 476 -27.16 16.55 -16.06
C LEU A 476 -28.46 16.31 -16.84
N ALA A 477 -28.64 15.12 -17.42
CA ALA A 477 -29.86 14.74 -18.14
C ALA A 477 -31.10 14.80 -17.24
N ARG A 478 -31.01 14.29 -16.00
CA ARG A 478 -32.10 14.34 -15.01
C ARG A 478 -32.45 15.77 -14.58
N ASN A 479 -31.45 16.62 -14.40
CA ASN A 479 -31.68 18.02 -14.05
C ASN A 479 -32.36 18.78 -15.20
N ALA A 480 -31.96 18.51 -16.46
CA ALA A 480 -32.60 19.07 -17.65
C ALA A 480 -34.06 18.60 -17.81
N SER A 481 -34.38 17.34 -17.51
CA SER A 481 -35.77 16.85 -17.54
C SER A 481 -36.64 17.47 -16.44
N ASN A 482 -36.11 17.64 -15.24
CA ASN A 482 -36.84 18.25 -14.13
C ASN A 482 -37.14 19.74 -14.40
N GLN A 483 -36.21 20.48 -15.01
CA GLN A 483 -36.45 21.87 -15.42
C GLN A 483 -37.51 22.00 -16.53
N LYS A 484 -37.62 21.01 -17.43
CA LYS A 484 -38.71 20.95 -18.42
C LYS A 484 -40.06 20.65 -17.77
N GLY A 485 -40.11 19.80 -16.74
CA GLY A 485 -41.33 19.49 -15.99
C GLY A 485 -41.89 20.69 -15.20
N LEU A 486 -41.01 21.50 -14.59
CA LEU A 486 -41.41 22.72 -13.86
C LEU A 486 -41.90 23.87 -14.76
N LYS A 487 -41.53 23.87 -16.05
CA LYS A 487 -42.07 24.82 -17.05
C LYS A 487 -43.37 24.34 -17.71
N GLY A 488 -43.86 23.15 -17.36
CA GLY A 488 -45.00 22.49 -17.99
C GLY A 488 -46.35 22.66 -17.28
N THR A 489 -46.45 23.38 -16.16
CA THR A 489 -47.73 23.64 -15.49
C THR A 489 -48.38 24.89 -16.13
N PRO A 490 -49.49 24.78 -16.87
CA PRO A 490 -50.21 25.96 -17.34
C PRO A 490 -50.77 26.70 -16.12
N ARG A 491 -50.60 28.03 -16.08
CA ARG A 491 -51.46 28.90 -15.26
C ARG A 491 -52.90 28.62 -15.69
N GLN A 492 -53.71 28.06 -14.78
CA GLN A 492 -55.14 28.28 -14.84
C GLN A 492 -55.36 29.75 -14.50
N ASP A 493 -55.45 30.59 -15.53
CA ASP A 493 -56.12 31.88 -15.40
C ASP A 493 -57.60 31.56 -15.13
N GLY A 494 -58.00 31.70 -13.86
CA GLY A 494 -59.40 31.80 -13.48
C GLY A 494 -59.89 33.19 -13.84
N GLY A 495 -60.61 33.27 -14.97
CA GLY A 495 -61.47 34.40 -15.32
C GLY A 495 -62.87 34.19 -14.75
N ASP A 496 -63.41 35.30 -14.27
CA ASP A 496 -64.76 35.60 -13.73
C ASP A 496 -65.93 34.71 -14.19
N ASP A 497 -66.72 34.27 -13.21
CA ASP A 497 -68.16 34.58 -13.06
C ASP A 497 -68.57 34.50 -11.57
#